data_AF-A0A4Y9NA16-F1
#
_entry.id   AF-A0A4Y9NA16-F1
#
_cell.length_a   1.000
_cell.length_b   1.000
_cell.length_c   1.000
_cell.angle_alpha   90.00
_cell.angle_beta   90.00
_cell.angle_gamma   90.00
#
_symmetry.space_group_name_H-M   'P 1'
#
loop_
_entity.id
_entity.type
_entity.pdbx_description
1 polymer ?
#
loop_
_entity_poly.entity_id
_entity_poly.type
_entity_poly.pdbx_seq_one_letter_code
_entity_poly.pdbx_strand_id
1 'polypeptide(L)' 'MTLTDDPAVEQAVEQAVARLADEFRTRLRPQVVDTVVRTCREDLSGVPATALPELVERLARERLQSVG' A
#
# COMPACT_ATOMS: atom_id res chain seq x y z
N MET A 1 -20.29 -13.54 0.52
CA MET A 1 -20.04 -12.09 0.59
C MET A 1 -18.58 -11.93 0.97
N THR A 2 -17.72 -11.88 -0.03
CA THR A 2 -16.26 -11.93 0.13
C THR A 2 -15.82 -10.58 0.67
N LEU A 3 -15.24 -10.54 1.87
CA LEU A 3 -14.90 -9.34 2.64
C LEU A 3 -13.81 -8.46 2.00
N THR A 4 -13.33 -8.79 0.80
CA THR A 4 -12.16 -8.18 0.14
C THR A 4 -12.46 -6.96 -0.72
N ASP A 5 -13.73 -6.64 -0.97
CA ASP A 5 -14.15 -5.53 -1.85
C ASP A 5 -14.85 -4.40 -1.08
N ASP A 6 -14.57 -4.27 0.23
CA ASP A 6 -15.10 -3.15 1.01
C ASP A 6 -14.52 -1.83 0.47
N PRO A 7 -15.34 -0.91 -0.06
CA PRO A 7 -14.84 0.32 -0.69
C PRO A 7 -14.13 1.24 0.31
N ALA A 8 -14.45 1.10 1.60
CA ALA A 8 -13.75 1.79 2.68
C ALA A 8 -12.30 1.31 2.85
N VAL A 9 -12.03 0.03 2.59
CA VAL A 9 -10.69 -0.55 2.67
C VAL A 9 -9.84 -0.10 1.49
N GLU A 10 -10.38 -0.15 0.27
CA GLU A 10 -9.68 0.39 -0.90
C GLU A 10 -9.37 1.89 -0.73
N GLN A 11 -10.32 2.68 -0.23
CA GLN A 11 -10.07 4.10 0.06
C GLN A 11 -9.00 4.32 1.13
N ALA A 12 -8.94 3.48 2.18
CA ALA A 12 -7.90 3.54 3.19
C ALA A 12 -6.52 3.20 2.60
N VAL A 13 -6.44 2.20 1.72
CA VAL A 13 -5.23 1.85 0.98
C VAL A 13 -4.79 3.00 0.08
N GLU A 14 -5.68 3.59 -0.70
CA GLU A 14 -5.38 4.74 -1.57
C GLU A 14 -4.85 5.94 -0.77
N GLN A 15 -5.44 6.25 0.39
CA GLN A 15 -4.95 7.31 1.26
C GLN A 15 -3.56 7.00 1.84
N ALA A 16 -3.28 5.75 2.20
CA ALA A 16 -1.97 5.33 2.65
C ALA A 16 -0.92 5.44 1.52
N VAL A 17 -1.29 5.04 0.29
CA VAL A 17 -0.45 5.20 -0.92
C VAL A 17 -0.11 6.67 -1.14
N ALA A 18 -1.11 7.55 -1.10
CA ALA A 18 -0.91 8.98 -1.31
C ALA A 18 0.04 9.60 -0.26
N ARG A 19 -0.11 9.20 1.01
CA ARG A 19 0.80 9.63 2.09
C ARG A 19 2.23 9.14 1.87
N LEU A 20 2.42 7.86 1.56
CA LEU A 20 3.73 7.29 1.25
C LEU A 20 4.36 7.93 0.00
N ALA A 21 3.55 8.20 -1.03
CA ALA A 21 4.02 8.85 -2.24
C ALA A 21 4.55 10.26 -1.96
N ASP A 22 3.87 11.04 -1.11
CA ASP A 22 4.34 12.37 -0.70
C ASP A 22 5.59 12.29 0.19
N GLU A 23 5.61 11.36 1.16
CA GLU A 23 6.75 11.14 2.07
C GLU A 23 8.04 10.81 1.29
N PHE A 24 7.93 9.89 0.33
CA PHE A 24 9.07 9.43 -0.45
C PHE A 24 9.33 10.26 -1.72
N ARG A 25 8.49 11.26 -2.06
CA ARG A 25 8.62 12.05 -3.31
C ARG A 25 9.98 12.72 -3.50
N THR A 26 10.70 12.98 -2.41
CA THR A 26 12.02 13.62 -2.42
C THR A 26 13.16 12.65 -2.74
N ARG A 27 12.94 11.34 -2.53
CA ARG A 27 13.94 10.28 -2.71
C ARG A 27 13.60 9.33 -3.86
N LEU A 28 12.32 9.05 -4.07
CA LEU A 28 11.80 8.09 -5.02
C LEU A 28 10.83 8.74 -6.00
N ARG A 29 10.76 8.17 -7.20
CA ARG A 29 9.74 8.57 -8.19
C ARG A 29 8.38 8.00 -7.77
N PRO A 30 7.27 8.72 -8.04
CA PRO A 30 5.92 8.25 -7.71
C PRO A 30 5.57 6.90 -8.37
N GLN A 31 6.15 6.61 -9.55
CA GLN A 31 6.00 5.32 -10.23
C GLN A 31 6.56 4.14 -9.42
N VAL A 32 7.66 4.35 -8.69
CA VAL A 32 8.28 3.31 -7.85
C VAL A 32 7.37 3.05 -6.65
N VAL A 33 6.84 4.11 -6.04
CA VAL A 33 5.89 3.99 -4.92
C VAL A 33 4.63 3.23 -5.34
N ASP A 34 4.03 3.59 -6.47
CA ASP A 34 2.83 2.90 -6.99
C ASP A 34 3.07 1.42 -7.26
N THR A 35 4.21 1.10 -7.90
CA THR A 35 4.59 -0.29 -8.20
C THR A 35 4.77 -1.11 -6.93
N VAL A 36 5.46 -0.56 -5.92
CA VAL A 36 5.69 -1.25 -4.64
C VAL A 36 4.38 -1.49 -3.92
N VAL A 37 3.50 -0.49 -3.82
CA VAL A 37 2.22 -0.67 -3.11
C VAL A 37 1.32 -1.67 -3.83
N ARG A 38 1.24 -1.63 -5.17
CA ARG A 38 0.47 -2.60 -5.95
C ARG A 38 0.95 -4.03 -5.70
N THR A 39 2.27 -4.23 -5.73
CA THR A 39 2.88 -5.53 -5.42
C THR A 39 2.56 -5.96 -3.99
N CYS A 40 2.64 -5.05 -3.02
CA CYS A 40 2.28 -5.34 -1.62
C CYS A 40 0.80 -5.74 -1.47
N ARG A 41 -0.10 -5.10 -2.23
CA ARG A 41 -1.53 -5.44 -2.23
C ARG A 41 -1.77 -6.81 -2.87
N GLU A 42 -1.07 -7.15 -3.94
CA GLU A 42 -1.14 -8.48 -4.56
C GLU A 42 -0.60 -9.58 -3.62
N ASP A 43 0.53 -9.32 -2.94
CA ASP A 43 1.10 -10.20 -1.92
C ASP A 43 0.13 -10.42 -0.74
N LEU A 44 -0.69 -9.41 -0.42
CA LEU A 44 -1.68 -9.45 0.67
C LEU A 44 -3.09 -9.80 0.20
N SER A 45 -3.29 -10.22 -1.05
CA SER A 45 -4.60 -10.58 -1.61
C SER A 45 -5.31 -11.72 -0.86
N GLY A 46 -4.56 -12.55 -0.12
CA GLY A 46 -5.10 -13.61 0.74
C GLY A 46 -5.44 -13.18 2.18
N VAL A 47 -5.22 -11.91 2.54
CA VAL A 47 -5.41 -11.39 3.89
C VAL A 47 -6.81 -10.76 4.03
N PRO A 48 -7.50 -10.94 5.17
CA PRO A 48 -8.77 -10.26 5.41
C PRO A 48 -8.62 -8.73 5.34
N ALA A 49 -9.58 -8.08 4.69
CA ALA A 49 -9.58 -6.65 4.41
C ALA A 49 -9.53 -5.76 5.66
N THR A 50 -9.91 -6.30 6.82
CA THR A 50 -9.86 -5.59 8.11
C THR A 50 -8.44 -5.25 8.57
N ALA A 51 -7.43 -6.04 8.17
CA ALA A 51 -6.02 -5.80 8.51
C ALA A 51 -5.18 -5.40 7.28
N LEU A 52 -5.76 -5.48 6.09
CA LEU A 52 -5.10 -5.20 4.82
C LEU A 52 -4.51 -3.78 4.72
N PRO A 53 -5.20 -2.69 5.12
CA PRO A 53 -4.62 -1.35 4.97
C PRO A 53 -3.38 -1.14 5.86
N GLU A 54 -3.39 -1.61 7.11
CA GLU A 54 -2.22 -1.49 7.99
C GLU A 54 -1.05 -2.35 7.52
N LEU A 55 -1.32 -3.56 7.01
CA LEU A 55 -0.29 -4.46 6.50
C LEU A 55 0.31 -3.96 5.18
N VAL A 56 -0.53 -3.43 4.27
CA VAL A 56 -0.06 -2.80 3.03
C VAL A 56 0.80 -1.58 3.35
N GLU A 57 0.37 -0.69 4.24
CA GLU A 57 1.16 0.50 4.61
C GLU A 57 2.52 0.08 5.19
N ARG A 58 2.53 -0.90 6.11
CA ARG A 58 3.75 -1.35 6.77
C ARG A 58 4.70 -2.06 5.80
N LEU A 59 4.20 -2.97 4.96
CA LEU A 59 5.02 -3.68 3.98
C LEU A 59 5.55 -2.72 2.90
N ALA A 60 4.72 -1.80 2.42
CA ALA A 60 5.14 -0.80 1.45
C ALA A 60 6.23 0.11 2.03
N ARG A 61 6.08 0.60 3.27
CA ARG A 61 7.09 1.42 3.94
C ARG A 61 8.44 0.69 4.05
N GLU A 62 8.45 -0.55 4.54
CA GLU A 62 9.68 -1.36 4.65
C GLU A 62 10.36 -1.55 3.29
N ARG A 63 9.58 -1.84 2.24
CA ARG A 63 10.10 -2.02 0.88
C ARG A 63 10.66 -0.71 0.31
N LEU A 64 9.98 0.41 0.50
CA LEU A 64 10.45 1.71 0.03
C LEU A 64 11.74 2.14 0.75
N GLN A 65 11.87 1.85 2.04
CA GLN A 65 13.11 2.07 2.80
C GLN A 65 14.25 1.18 2.33
N SER A 66 13.97 -0.02 1.84
CA SER A 66 15.01 -0.90 1.27
C SER A 66 15.44 -0.49 -0.15
N VAL A 67 14.61 0.29 -0.87
CA VAL A 67 14.87 0.71 -2.27
C VAL A 67 15.61 2.04 -2.36
N GLY A 68 15.46 2.92 -1.37
CA GLY A 68 16.09 4.26 -1.32
C GLY A 68 17.21 4.37 -0.30
#